data_AF-A0A9E3U973-F1
#
_entry.id   AF-A0A9E3U973-F1
#
_cell.length_a   1.000
_cell.length_b   1.000
_cell.length_c   1.000
_cell.angle_alpha   90.00
_cell.angle_beta   90.00
_cell.angle_gamma   90.00
#
_symmetry.space_group_name_H-M   'P 1'
#
loop_
_entity.id
_entity.type
_entity.pdbx_description
1 polymer ?
#
loop_
_entity_poly.entity_id
_entity_poly.type
_entity_poly.pdbx_seq_one_letter_code
_entity_poly.pdbx_strand_id
1 'polypeptide(L)'
;MKRSLRLVFRYFTITLLLVSAWTAYANVFSDDAEVRAKAEAQARAQAGCGEQCKPTSLKIDRGMFEERVEYDFDRKGHVVVVCRRQSLIFGDYTCAPGS
;
A
#
# COMPACT_ATOMS: atom_id res chain seq x y z
N MET A 1 -35.76 -31.05 10.27
CA MET A 1 -35.51 -29.82 9.48
C MET A 1 -34.75 -28.71 10.20
N LYS A 2 -35.03 -28.38 11.47
CA LYS A 2 -34.40 -27.22 12.16
C LYS A 2 -32.88 -27.34 12.46
N ARG A 3 -32.30 -28.55 12.45
CA ARG A 3 -30.88 -28.78 12.79
C ARG A 3 -29.94 -28.56 11.59
N SER A 4 -30.38 -28.96 10.40
CA SER A 4 -29.62 -28.80 9.14
C SER A 4 -29.50 -27.33 8.74
N LEU A 5 -30.55 -26.54 8.92
CA LEU A 5 -30.53 -25.09 8.65
C LEU A 5 -29.50 -24.34 9.52
N ARG A 6 -29.35 -24.74 10.80
CA ARG A 6 -28.35 -24.14 11.71
C ARG A 6 -26.92 -24.49 11.31
N LEU A 7 -26.69 -25.71 10.82
CA LEU A 7 -25.38 -26.12 10.32
C LEU A 7 -24.99 -25.34 9.08
N VAL A 8 -25.91 -25.21 8.11
CA VAL A 8 -25.69 -24.43 6.88
C VAL A 8 -25.39 -22.97 7.22
N PHE A 9 -26.20 -22.35 8.09
CA PHE A 9 -25.97 -20.97 8.51
C PHE A 9 -24.62 -20.80 9.18
N ARG A 10 -24.23 -21.72 10.07
CA ARG A 10 -22.93 -21.67 10.76
C ARG A 10 -21.75 -21.79 9.80
N TYR A 11 -21.81 -22.70 8.83
CA TYR A 11 -20.75 -22.80 7.82
C TYR A 11 -20.69 -21.55 6.94
N PHE A 12 -21.84 -21.03 6.51
CA PHE A 12 -21.91 -19.78 5.77
C PHE A 12 -21.26 -18.62 6.54
N THR A 13 -21.58 -18.46 7.83
CA THR A 13 -20.96 -17.42 8.67
C THR A 13 -19.45 -17.63 8.82
N ILE A 14 -18.98 -18.86 9.03
CA ILE A 14 -17.54 -19.15 9.12
C ILE A 14 -16.84 -18.79 7.81
N THR A 15 -17.39 -19.18 6.66
CA THR A 15 -16.85 -18.83 5.36
C THR A 15 -16.83 -17.32 5.15
N LEU A 16 -17.90 -16.63 5.50
CA LEU A 16 -17.98 -15.16 5.41
C LEU A 16 -16.91 -14.48 6.27
N LEU A 17 -16.66 -14.98 7.48
CA LEU A 17 -15.62 -14.46 8.36
C LEU A 17 -14.22 -14.70 7.79
N LEU A 18 -13.97 -15.89 7.24
CA LEU A 18 -12.68 -16.21 6.59
C LEU A 18 -12.44 -15.32 5.37
N VAL A 19 -13.45 -15.11 4.53
CA VAL A 19 -13.37 -14.22 3.36
C VAL A 19 -13.11 -12.78 3.81
N SER A 20 -13.83 -12.29 4.82
CA SER A 20 -13.64 -10.94 5.36
C SER A 20 -12.24 -10.73 5.96
N ALA A 21 -11.73 -11.73 6.68
CA ALA A 21 -10.38 -11.69 7.23
C ALA A 21 -9.32 -11.70 6.12
N TRP A 22 -9.53 -12.52 5.08
CA TRP A 22 -8.66 -12.58 3.92
C TRP A 22 -8.66 -11.26 3.14
N THR A 23 -9.81 -10.65 2.89
CA THR A 23 -9.89 -9.38 2.15
C THR A 23 -9.29 -8.23 2.94
N ALA A 24 -9.46 -8.18 4.25
CA ALA A 24 -8.78 -7.20 5.10
C ALA A 24 -7.26 -7.38 5.03
N TYR A 25 -6.79 -8.62 5.13
CA TYR A 25 -5.36 -8.95 5.00
C TYR A 25 -4.81 -8.55 3.63
N ALA A 26 -5.47 -8.94 2.54
CA ALA A 26 -5.04 -8.65 1.19
C ALA A 26 -5.03 -7.15 0.89
N ASN A 27 -6.04 -6.39 1.34
CA ASN A 27 -6.06 -4.94 1.14
C ASN A 27 -4.92 -4.24 1.91
N VAL A 28 -4.63 -4.66 3.14
CA VAL A 28 -3.56 -4.04 3.92
C VAL A 28 -2.17 -4.38 3.36
N PHE A 29 -1.91 -5.66 3.03
CA PHE A 29 -0.58 -6.06 2.57
C PHE A 29 -0.30 -5.78 1.09
N SER A 30 -1.31 -5.89 0.22
CA SER A 30 -1.13 -5.68 -1.22
C SER A 30 -0.93 -4.20 -1.55
N ASP A 31 -1.67 -3.30 -0.87
CA ASP A 31 -1.48 -1.86 -1.06
C ASP A 31 -0.07 -1.44 -0.68
N ASP A 32 0.44 -1.92 0.46
CA ASP A 32 1.73 -1.49 0.99
C ASP A 32 2.89 -1.78 0.06
N ALA A 33 2.90 -2.96 -0.57
CA ALA A 33 3.96 -3.36 -1.48
C ALA A 33 3.91 -2.57 -2.79
N GLU A 34 2.72 -2.40 -3.36
CA GLU A 34 2.56 -1.72 -4.65
C GLU A 34 2.81 -0.22 -4.55
N VAL A 35 2.34 0.42 -3.46
CA VAL A 35 2.59 1.84 -3.20
C VAL A 35 4.06 2.12 -2.97
N ARG A 36 4.76 1.27 -2.19
CA ARG A 36 6.20 1.43 -1.98
C ARG A 36 7.00 1.23 -3.27
N ALA A 37 6.63 0.28 -4.11
CA ALA A 37 7.28 0.08 -5.40
C ALA A 37 7.09 1.29 -6.33
N LYS A 38 5.87 1.85 -6.40
CA LYS A 38 5.58 3.07 -7.18
C LYS A 38 6.31 4.30 -6.61
N ALA A 39 6.34 4.45 -5.29
CA ALA A 39 7.02 5.55 -4.61
C ALA A 39 8.54 5.50 -4.87
N GLU A 40 9.15 4.32 -4.76
CA GLU A 40 10.58 4.14 -4.99
C GLU A 40 10.96 4.38 -6.45
N ALA A 41 10.16 3.88 -7.40
CA ALA A 41 10.37 4.13 -8.83
C ALA A 41 10.34 5.63 -9.13
N GLN A 42 9.38 6.36 -8.55
CA GLN A 42 9.25 7.81 -8.70
C GLN A 42 10.42 8.56 -8.04
N ALA A 43 10.85 8.13 -6.85
CA ALA A 43 11.98 8.73 -6.13
C ALA A 43 13.30 8.55 -6.90
N ARG A 44 13.55 7.36 -7.43
CA ARG A 44 14.73 7.06 -8.28
C ARG A 44 14.71 7.85 -9.59
N ALA A 45 13.53 8.02 -10.21
CA ALA A 45 13.37 8.83 -11.40
C ALA A 45 13.69 10.31 -11.14
N GLN A 46 13.24 10.86 -10.00
CA GLN A 46 13.53 12.23 -9.60
C GLN A 46 15.00 12.46 -9.24
N ALA A 47 15.63 11.52 -8.54
CA ALA A 47 17.05 11.61 -8.20
C ALA A 47 17.99 11.43 -9.43
N GLY A 48 17.44 11.09 -10.61
CA GLY A 48 18.18 11.01 -11.87
C GLY A 48 19.28 9.95 -11.87
N CYS A 49 19.14 8.93 -11.04
CA CYS A 49 20.17 7.92 -10.76
C CYS A 49 19.71 6.49 -11.12
N GLY A 50 18.44 6.30 -11.49
CA GLY A 50 17.90 5.01 -11.86
C GLY A 50 18.11 3.95 -10.77
N GLU A 51 18.56 2.76 -11.17
CA GLU A 51 18.84 1.62 -10.29
C GLU A 51 20.07 1.81 -9.36
N GLN A 52 20.90 2.83 -9.59
CA GLN A 52 22.18 2.99 -8.90
C GLN A 52 22.05 3.72 -7.55
N CYS A 53 20.88 4.31 -7.27
CA CYS A 53 20.62 4.99 -6.02
C CYS A 53 20.35 4.00 -4.89
N LYS A 54 21.23 3.99 -3.87
CA LYS A 54 20.95 3.32 -2.61
C LYS A 54 20.23 4.28 -1.66
N PRO A 55 19.00 3.95 -1.22
CA PRO A 55 18.34 4.71 -0.16
C PRO A 55 19.07 4.45 1.17
N THR A 56 19.48 5.54 1.83
CA THR A 56 20.17 5.53 3.14
C THR A 56 19.18 5.66 4.28
N SER A 57 18.10 6.41 4.07
CA SER A 57 17.00 6.57 5.02
C SER A 57 15.66 6.52 4.29
N LEU A 58 14.66 5.95 4.97
CA LEU A 58 13.28 5.88 4.51
C LEU A 58 12.38 6.33 5.66
N LYS A 59 11.60 7.39 5.42
CA LYS A 59 10.57 7.82 6.36
C LYS A 59 9.22 7.76 5.66
N ILE A 60 8.33 6.94 6.21
CA ILE A 60 6.98 6.77 5.68
C ILE A 60 6.03 7.42 6.67
N ASP A 61 5.26 8.39 6.20
CA ASP A 61 4.15 8.96 6.92
C ASP A 61 2.84 8.56 6.24
N ARG A 62 1.96 7.86 6.98
CA ARG A 62 0.73 7.28 6.46
C ARG A 62 -0.48 8.03 7.00
N GLY A 63 -1.11 8.80 6.12
CA GLY A 63 -2.43 9.36 6.31
C GLY A 63 -3.53 8.47 5.71
N MET A 64 -4.78 8.82 6.02
CA MET A 64 -5.96 8.12 5.50
C MET A 64 -6.17 8.30 3.98
N PHE A 65 -5.64 9.40 3.41
CA PHE A 65 -5.80 9.76 2.00
C PHE A 65 -4.48 9.97 1.26
N GLU A 66 -3.39 10.22 1.99
CA GLU A 66 -2.07 10.41 1.43
C GLU A 66 -1.03 9.61 2.20
N GLU A 67 -0.08 9.05 1.47
CA GLU A 67 1.11 8.41 2.00
C GLU A 67 2.31 9.22 1.51
N ARG A 68 3.03 9.84 2.43
CA ARG A 68 4.24 10.62 2.14
C ARG A 68 5.44 9.73 2.43
N VAL A 69 6.24 9.50 1.40
CA VAL A 69 7.44 8.67 1.49
C VAL A 69 8.64 9.55 1.19
N GLU A 70 9.48 9.74 2.20
CA GLU A 70 10.72 10.50 2.11
C GLU A 70 11.88 9.52 1.95
N TYR A 71 12.64 9.70 0.87
CA TYR A 71 13.84 8.94 0.54
C TYR A 71 15.06 9.84 0.65
N ASP A 72 16.04 9.44 1.45
CA ASP A 72 17.39 10.03 1.37
C ASP A 72 18.29 9.12 0.55
N PHE A 73 18.82 9.63 -0.55
CA PHE A 73 19.76 8.91 -1.39
C PHE A 73 21.19 9.33 -1.13
N ASP A 74 22.09 8.36 -0.98
CA ASP A 74 23.52 8.64 -0.80
C ASP A 74 24.06 9.50 -1.95
N ARG A 75 24.61 10.68 -1.61
CA ARG A 75 25.18 11.69 -2.54
C ARG A 75 24.22 12.34 -3.53
N LYS A 76 22.92 12.08 -3.47
CA LYS A 76 21.90 12.66 -4.38
C LYS A 76 20.88 13.56 -3.69
N GLY A 77 20.80 13.50 -2.36
CA GLY A 77 19.97 14.38 -1.55
C GLY A 77 18.63 13.76 -1.17
N HIS A 78 17.79 14.59 -0.54
CA HIS A 78 16.49 14.23 -0.02
C HIS A 78 15.40 14.35 -1.11
N VAL A 79 14.62 13.30 -1.30
CA VAL A 79 13.52 13.25 -2.28
C VAL A 79 12.25 12.86 -1.57
N VAL A 80 11.21 13.68 -1.73
CA VAL A 80 9.89 13.42 -1.16
C VAL A 80 8.96 12.97 -2.27
N VAL A 81 8.25 11.87 -2.04
CA VAL A 81 7.21 11.37 -2.92
C VAL A 81 5.90 11.32 -2.14
N VAL A 82 4.83 11.87 -2.72
CA VAL A 82 3.49 11.83 -2.14
C VAL A 82 2.63 10.92 -3.01
N CYS A 83 2.17 9.81 -2.43
CA CYS A 83 1.24 8.89 -3.05
C CYS A 83 -0.17 9.17 -2.52
N ARG A 84 -1.08 9.58 -3.41
CA ARG A 84 -2.48 9.80 -3.07
C ARG A 84 -3.35 8.67 -3.58
N ARG A 85 -4.28 8.24 -2.74
CA ARG A 85 -5.27 7.21 -3.08
C ARG A 85 -6.36 7.84 -3.95
N GLN A 86 -6.48 7.42 -5.21
CA GLN A 86 -7.48 7.97 -6.13
C GLN A 86 -8.85 7.31 -6.00
N SER A 87 -8.91 6.08 -5.51
CA SER A 87 -10.15 5.36 -5.25
C SER A 87 -10.05 4.57 -3.94
N LEU A 88 -11.11 4.59 -3.14
CA LEU A 88 -11.21 3.78 -1.92
C LEU A 88 -11.59 2.33 -2.22
N ILE A 89 -12.05 2.04 -3.45
CA ILE A 89 -12.68 0.77 -3.85
C ILE A 89 -11.69 -0.11 -4.61
N PHE A 90 -10.74 0.51 -5.31
CA PHE A 90 -9.64 -0.14 -5.99
C PHE A 90 -8.38 0.59 -5.53
N GLY A 91 -7.37 -0.12 -5.02
CA GLY A 91 -6.13 0.41 -4.44
C GLY A 91 -5.23 1.14 -5.45
N ASP A 92 -5.80 2.01 -6.27
CA ASP A 92 -5.09 2.82 -7.24
C ASP A 92 -4.49 4.05 -6.54
N TYR A 93 -3.18 4.01 -6.38
CA TYR A 93 -2.38 5.13 -5.89
C TYR A 93 -1.70 5.83 -7.04
N THR A 94 -1.79 7.16 -7.05
CA THR A 94 -1.01 8.01 -7.93
C THR A 94 0.09 8.68 -7.10
N CYS A 95 1.34 8.35 -7.42
CA CYS A 95 2.52 8.92 -6.77
C CYS A 95 3.06 10.09 -7.58
N ALA A 96 3.30 11.22 -6.91
CA ALA A 96 3.80 12.44 -7.50
C ALA A 96 4.98 13.00 -6.67
N PRO A 97 5.81 13.89 -7.24
CA PRO A 97 6.80 14.62 -6.44
C PRO A 97 6.12 15.37 -5.30
N GLY A 98 6.58 15.13 -4.08
CA GLY A 98 6.24 15.96 -2.94
C GLY A 98 7.10 17.22 -2.95
N SER A 99 6.47 18.36 -2.78
CA SER A 99 7.16 19.60 -2.40
C SER A 99 7.65 19.55 -0.97
#